data_AF-A0A370E070-F1
#
_entry.id   AF-A0A370E070-F1
#
_cell.length_a   1.000
_cell.length_b   1.000
_cell.length_c   1.000
_cell.angle_alpha   90.00
_cell.angle_beta   90.00
_cell.angle_gamma   90.00
#
_symmetry.space_group_name_H-M   'P 1'
#
loop_
_entity.id
_entity.type
_entity.pdbx_description
1 polymer ?
#
loop_
_entity_poly.entity_id
_entity_poly.type
_entity_poly.pdbx_seq_one_letter_code
_entity_poly.pdbx_strand_id
1 'polypeptide(L)'
;MDQLSFSDAEYSGKRKQTRREKFLGEMEQVVPWSRLERLIEPDYPKAGNGRQPYPLATMLRIYFMQQWYSLSDPAAEDALYEITSMRQFAKL
;
A
#
# COMPACT_ATOMS: atom_id res chain seq x y z
N MET A 1 9.39 -17.68 3.22
CA MET A 1 8.57 -17.80 4.45
C MET A 1 8.37 -16.39 4.95
N ASP A 2 7.18 -15.83 4.75
CA ASP A 2 6.84 -14.54 5.35
C ASP A 2 6.60 -14.76 6.84
N GLN A 3 7.42 -14.11 7.66
CA GLN A 3 7.28 -14.15 9.12
C GLN A 3 6.13 -13.23 9.50
N LEU A 4 5.01 -13.81 9.93
CA LEU A 4 3.85 -13.07 10.43
C LEU A 4 4.23 -12.33 11.72
N SER A 5 3.99 -11.02 11.76
CA SER A 5 4.11 -10.25 12.99
C SER A 5 2.96 -10.57 13.94
N PHE A 6 3.13 -10.26 15.24
CA PHE A 6 2.06 -10.40 16.22
C PHE A 6 0.80 -9.60 15.81
N SER A 7 0.98 -8.43 15.22
CA SER A 7 -0.11 -7.61 14.69
C SER A 7 -0.83 -8.25 13.50
N ASP A 8 -0.13 -8.99 12.63
CA ASP A 8 -0.76 -9.69 11.52
C ASP A 8 -1.59 -10.88 12.00
N ALA A 9 -1.09 -11.61 13.00
CA ALA A 9 -1.79 -12.72 13.63
C ALA A 9 -3.09 -12.26 14.31
N GLU A 10 -3.04 -11.16 15.09
CA GLU A 10 -4.24 -10.58 15.72
C GLU A 10 -5.26 -10.12 14.67
N TYR A 11 -4.78 -9.54 13.58
CA TYR A 11 -5.63 -9.06 12.49
C TYR A 11 -6.34 -10.20 11.76
N SER A 12 -5.66 -11.31 11.49
CA SER A 12 -6.23 -12.50 10.84
C SER A 12 -7.37 -13.16 11.64
N GLY A 13 -7.42 -12.95 12.95
CA GLY A 13 -8.49 -13.44 13.83
C GLY A 13 -9.80 -12.64 13.76
N LYS A 14 -9.84 -11.51 13.05
CA LYS A 14 -11.04 -10.67 12.95
C LYS A 14 -12.11 -11.33 12.07
N ARG A 15 -13.29 -11.58 12.67
CA ARG A 15 -14.44 -12.20 11.98
C ARG A 15 -15.23 -11.25 11.06
N LYS A 16 -15.07 -9.93 11.20
CA LYS A 16 -15.79 -8.93 10.39
C LYS A 16 -14.82 -8.08 9.60
N GLN A 17 -14.94 -8.15 8.28
CA GLN A 17 -14.20 -7.29 7.35
C GLN A 17 -14.77 -5.87 7.42
N THR A 18 -13.89 -4.87 7.54
CA THR A 18 -14.30 -3.46 7.52
C THR A 18 -14.64 -3.00 6.10
N ARG A 19 -15.41 -1.91 5.97
CA ARG A 19 -15.73 -1.33 4.65
C ARG A 19 -14.46 -0.95 3.86
N ARG A 20 -13.43 -0.47 4.58
CA ARG A 20 -12.13 -0.12 4.02
C ARG A 20 -11.43 -1.34 3.45
N GLU A 21 -11.35 -2.42 4.22
CA GLU A 21 -10.73 -3.67 3.78
C GLU A 21 -11.40 -4.24 2.54
N LYS A 22 -12.74 -4.21 2.52
CA LYS A 22 -13.49 -4.64 1.34
C LYS A 22 -13.15 -3.78 0.12
N PHE A 23 -13.17 -2.45 0.28
CA PHE A 23 -12.84 -1.51 -0.80
C PHE A 23 -11.40 -1.71 -1.32
N LEU A 24 -10.41 -1.78 -0.42
CA LEU A 24 -9.02 -2.00 -0.80
C LEU A 24 -8.82 -3.34 -1.51
N GLY A 25 -9.51 -4.40 -1.05
CA GLY A 25 -9.50 -5.70 -1.72
C GLY A 25 -10.12 -5.66 -3.12
N GLU A 26 -11.22 -4.93 -3.30
CA GLU A 26 -11.83 -4.70 -4.63
C GLU A 26 -10.88 -3.91 -5.54
N MET A 27 -10.25 -2.85 -5.02
CA MET A 27 -9.30 -2.05 -5.80
C MET A 27 -8.03 -2.83 -6.18
N GLU A 28 -7.57 -3.76 -5.36
CA GLU A 28 -6.46 -4.64 -5.73
C GLU A 28 -6.78 -5.47 -6.99
N GLN A 29 -8.05 -5.84 -7.19
CA GLN A 29 -8.50 -6.60 -8.37
C GLN A 29 -8.84 -5.71 -9.58
N VAL A 30 -9.45 -4.55 -9.34
CA VAL A 30 -9.98 -3.68 -10.41
C VAL A 30 -8.88 -2.86 -11.07
N VAL A 31 -7.89 -2.39 -10.31
CA VAL A 31 -6.81 -1.56 -10.85
C VAL A 31 -5.81 -2.43 -11.60
N PRO A 32 -5.44 -2.09 -12.85
CA PRO A 32 -4.49 -2.88 -13.63
C PRO A 32 -3.04 -2.59 -13.21
N TRP A 33 -2.65 -2.96 -11.98
CA TRP A 33 -1.36 -2.62 -11.36
C TRP A 33 -0.16 -2.92 -12.25
N SER A 34 -0.04 -4.14 -12.77
CA SER A 34 1.11 -4.53 -13.59
C SER A 34 1.24 -3.71 -14.88
N ARG A 35 0.12 -3.24 -15.44
CA ARG A 35 0.15 -2.36 -16.61
C ARG A 35 0.64 -0.97 -16.23
N LEU A 36 0.16 -0.42 -15.11
CA LEU A 36 0.57 0.89 -14.62
C LEU A 36 2.04 0.88 -14.17
N GLU A 37 2.45 -0.13 -13.42
CA GLU A 37 3.83 -0.31 -12.98
C GLU A 37 4.78 -0.36 -14.18
N ARG A 38 4.47 -1.15 -15.23
CA ARG A 38 5.28 -1.20 -16.45
C ARG A 38 5.39 0.13 -17.19
N LEU A 39 4.34 0.96 -17.16
CA LEU A 39 4.35 2.27 -17.80
C LEU A 39 5.20 3.28 -17.03
N ILE A 40 5.29 3.16 -15.70
CA ILE A 40 5.99 4.11 -14.83
C ILE A 40 7.45 3.68 -14.59
N GLU A 41 7.72 2.37 -14.59
CA GLU A 41 9.03 1.79 -14.31
C GLU A 41 10.22 2.44 -15.07
N PRO A 42 10.11 2.80 -16.37
CA PRO A 42 11.21 3.46 -17.07
C PRO A 42 11.63 4.81 -16.47
N ASP A 43 10.66 5.54 -15.91
CA ASP A 43 10.82 6.90 -15.37
C ASP A 43 10.99 6.90 -13.84
N TYR A 44 10.80 5.77 -13.18
CA TYR A 44 10.87 5.67 -11.73
C TYR A 44 12.32 5.83 -11.24
N PRO A 45 12.56 6.56 -10.14
CA PRO A 45 13.91 6.78 -9.63
C PRO A 45 14.63 5.45 -9.37
N LYS A 46 15.82 5.32 -9.95
CA LYS A 46 16.70 4.19 -9.67
C LYS A 46 17.62 4.53 -8.51
N ALA A 47 17.97 3.53 -7.71
CA ALA A 47 18.87 3.72 -6.59
C ALA A 47 20.21 4.28 -7.09
N GLY A 48 20.56 5.48 -6.61
CA GLY A 48 21.90 6.06 -6.71
C GLY A 48 22.68 5.86 -5.41
N ASN A 49 23.61 6.77 -5.11
CA ASN A 49 24.42 6.73 -3.88
C ASN A 49 23.68 7.28 -2.62
N GLY A 50 22.38 7.59 -2.73
CA GLY A 50 21.57 8.18 -1.67
C GLY A 50 20.58 7.20 -1.02
N ARG A 51 19.58 7.75 -0.31
CA ARG A 51 18.47 6.95 0.23
C ARG A 51 17.79 6.20 -0.93
N GLN A 52 17.66 4.89 -0.78
CA GLN A 52 16.96 4.09 -1.77
C GLN A 52 15.49 4.53 -1.83
N PRO A 53 14.94 4.75 -3.04
CA PRO A 53 13.52 5.00 -3.20
C PRO A 53 12.74 3.76 -2.75
N TYR A 54 11.53 3.98 -2.23
CA TYR A 54 10.61 2.89 -1.95
C TYR A 54 10.29 2.11 -3.24
N PRO A 55 9.89 0.83 -3.15
CA PRO A 55 9.47 0.08 -4.32
C PRO A 55 8.33 0.80 -5.07
N LEU A 56 8.37 0.80 -6.39
CA LEU A 56 7.35 1.41 -7.26
C LEU A 56 5.94 0.95 -6.89
N ALA A 57 5.77 -0.36 -6.70
CA ALA A 57 4.49 -0.98 -6.34
C ALA A 57 3.89 -0.41 -5.03
N THR A 58 4.74 -0.10 -4.06
CA THR A 58 4.36 0.49 -2.78
C THR A 58 3.96 1.95 -2.94
N MET A 59 4.83 2.76 -3.56
CA MET A 59 4.56 4.19 -3.76
C MET A 59 3.31 4.42 -4.62
N LEU A 60 3.15 3.62 -5.68
CA LEU A 60 1.96 3.70 -6.53
C LEU A 60 0.68 3.48 -5.71
N ARG A 61 0.66 2.47 -4.84
CA ARG A 61 -0.50 2.19 -3.99
C ARG A 61 -0.75 3.30 -2.97
N ILE A 62 0.30 3.91 -2.43
CA ILE A 62 0.19 5.07 -1.55
C ILE A 62 -0.48 6.25 -2.29
N TYR A 63 -0.04 6.57 -3.51
CA TYR A 63 -0.66 7.62 -4.31
C TYR A 63 -2.14 7.36 -4.62
N PHE A 64 -2.50 6.10 -4.93
CA PHE A 64 -3.90 5.73 -5.12
C PHE A 64 -4.72 5.88 -3.82
N MET A 65 -4.18 5.47 -2.67
CA MET A 65 -4.84 5.67 -1.38
C MET A 65 -5.00 7.16 -1.04
N GLN A 66 -3.99 7.98 -1.31
CA GLN A 66 -4.09 9.43 -1.18
C GLN A 66 -5.24 9.98 -2.00
N GLN A 67 -5.38 9.55 -3.25
CA GLN A 67 -6.49 9.98 -4.11
C GLN A 67 -7.86 9.48 -3.62
N TRP A 68 -7.99 8.21 -3.23
CA TRP A 68 -9.28 7.65 -2.82
C TRP A 68 -9.79 8.18 -1.49
N TYR A 69 -8.89 8.48 -0.57
CA TYR A 69 -9.21 8.95 0.78
C TYR A 69 -8.93 10.44 0.99
N SER A 70 -8.51 11.16 -0.06
CA SER A 70 -8.13 12.58 0.00
C SER A 70 -7.07 12.86 1.07
N LEU A 71 -6.06 11.99 1.17
CA LEU A 71 -4.98 12.13 2.16
C LEU A 71 -3.89 13.05 1.61
N SER A 72 -3.40 13.94 2.47
CA SER A 72 -2.14 14.63 2.26
C SER A 72 -0.95 13.69 2.49
N ASP A 73 0.28 14.14 2.19
CA ASP A 73 1.49 13.35 2.48
C ASP A 73 1.62 13.00 3.98
N PRO A 74 1.47 13.95 4.93
CA PRO A 74 1.50 13.60 6.36
C PRO A 74 0.37 12.65 6.75
N ALA A 75 -0.85 12.85 6.22
CA ALA A 75 -1.98 11.99 6.56
C ALA A 75 -1.84 10.57 6.00
N ALA A 76 -1.16 10.40 4.86
CA ALA A 76 -0.84 9.10 4.32
C ALA A 76 0.20 8.36 5.18
N GLU A 77 1.21 9.09 5.68
CA GLU A 77 2.19 8.54 6.62
C GLU A 77 1.52 8.05 7.91
N ASP A 78 0.70 8.90 8.54
CA ASP A 78 -0.07 8.52 9.74
C ASP A 78 -0.97 7.30 9.49
N ALA A 79 -1.67 7.27 8.34
CA ALA A 79 -2.52 6.14 7.97
C ALA A 79 -1.74 4.83 7.81
N LEU A 80 -0.52 4.87 7.27
CA LEU A 80 0.35 3.69 7.16
C LEU A 80 0.89 3.24 8.53
N TYR A 81 1.07 4.14 9.49
CA TYR A 81 1.46 3.79 10.86
C TYR A 81 0.31 3.24 11.71
N GLU A 82 -0.91 3.74 11.53
CA GLU A 82 -2.02 3.39 12.42
C GLU A 82 -2.96 2.31 11.85
N ILE A 83 -3.07 2.21 10.52
CA ILE A 83 -4.11 1.39 9.88
C ILE A 83 -3.48 0.20 9.16
N THR A 84 -3.53 -0.98 9.79
CA THR A 84 -2.98 -2.24 9.25
C THR A 84 -3.44 -2.56 7.83
N SER A 85 -4.73 -2.37 7.52
CA SER A 85 -5.27 -2.66 6.18
C SER A 85 -4.67 -1.78 5.08
N MET A 86 -4.36 -0.52 5.38
CA MET A 86 -3.72 0.41 4.43
C MET A 86 -2.23 0.10 4.26
N ARG A 87 -1.55 -0.25 5.37
CA ARG A 87 -0.17 -0.72 5.33
C ARG A 87 -0.02 -1.99 4.48
N GLN A 88 -0.84 -3.00 4.75
CA GLN A 88 -0.84 -4.25 3.99
C GLN A 88 -1.18 -4.02 2.52
N PHE A 89 -2.16 -3.16 2.24
CA PHE A 89 -2.47 -2.78 0.86
C PHE A 89 -1.23 -2.16 0.19
N ALA A 90 -0.51 -1.24 0.84
CA ALA A 90 0.72 -0.64 0.32
C ALA A 90 1.93 -1.61 0.23
N LYS A 91 1.79 -2.89 0.62
CA LYS A 91 2.88 -3.87 0.68
C LYS A 91 4.01 -3.46 1.62
N LEU A 92 3.65 -2.86 2.76
CA LEU A 92 4.54 -2.47 3.85
C LEU A 92 4.32 -3.32 5.11
#